data_AF-A0A2D6Q4X4-F1
#
_entry.id   AF-A0A2D6Q4X4-F1
#
_cell.length_a   1.000
_cell.length_b   1.000
_cell.length_c   1.000
_cell.angle_alpha   90.00
_cell.angle_beta   90.00
_cell.angle_gamma   90.00
#
_symmetry.space_group_name_H-M   'P 1'
#
loop_
_entity.id
_entity.type
_entity.pdbx_description
1 polymer ?
#
loop_
_entity_poly.entity_id
_entity_poly.type
_entity_poly.pdbx_seq_one_letter_code
_entity_poly.pdbx_strand_id
1 'polypeptide(L)'
;MLDGRKLVSYDNSPEWDKWIDYYRAPHHEIKLIENWDDAEIEKLWDVALVDHSPSDRRIVDIKRLANWAKYIVVHDTTKTYYHTYKYHLIHPLFKYRKVWEGDQRRTDVFSNFVDLEGLWKQIPTIT
;
A
#
# COMPACT_ATOMS: atom_id res chain seq x y z
N MET A 1 6.25 -17.21 -6.64
CA MET A 1 7.38 -16.26 -6.77
C MET A 1 6.90 -15.08 -7.59
N LEU A 2 7.31 -13.85 -7.24
CA LEU A 2 7.12 -12.68 -8.08
C LEU A 2 8.13 -12.74 -9.25
N ASP A 3 7.91 -13.66 -10.18
CA ASP A 3 8.85 -13.88 -11.29
C ASP A 3 8.90 -12.64 -12.19
N GLY A 4 10.09 -12.04 -12.31
CA GLY A 4 10.39 -10.86 -13.14
C GLY A 4 9.77 -9.51 -12.73
N ARG A 5 9.07 -9.40 -11.60
CA ARG A 5 8.41 -8.13 -11.19
C ARG A 5 9.25 -7.37 -10.16
N LYS A 6 9.46 -6.08 -10.41
CA LYS A 6 10.15 -5.19 -9.48
C LYS A 6 9.29 -4.93 -8.23
N LEU A 7 9.89 -5.12 -7.07
CA LEU A 7 9.38 -4.76 -5.75
C LEU A 7 10.36 -3.77 -5.11
N VAL A 8 9.82 -2.69 -4.54
CA VAL A 8 10.60 -1.73 -3.75
C VAL A 8 9.92 -1.55 -2.41
N SER A 9 10.66 -1.80 -1.34
CA SER A 9 10.22 -1.57 0.04
C SER A 9 10.97 -0.39 0.63
N TYR A 10 10.25 0.49 1.31
CA TYR A 10 10.82 1.59 2.07
C TYR A 10 10.55 1.36 3.56
N ASP A 11 11.54 1.60 4.39
CA ASP A 11 11.40 1.59 5.85
C ASP A 11 12.30 2.68 6.46
N ASN A 12 12.01 3.12 7.67
CA ASN A 12 12.80 4.13 8.39
C ASN A 12 13.34 3.66 9.74
N SER A 13 13.08 2.40 10.12
CA SER A 13 13.64 1.84 11.34
C SER A 13 14.98 1.15 11.07
N PRO A 14 16.07 1.57 11.74
CA PRO A 14 17.38 0.94 11.59
C PRO A 14 17.39 -0.52 12.09
N GLU A 15 16.38 -0.96 12.85
CA GLU A 15 16.26 -2.36 13.25
C GLU A 15 16.02 -3.29 12.06
N TRP A 16 15.41 -2.78 10.99
CA TRP A 16 15.21 -3.54 9.76
C TRP A 16 16.50 -3.80 8.99
N ASP A 17 17.56 -3.01 9.21
CA ASP A 17 18.85 -3.16 8.52
C ASP A 17 19.39 -4.59 8.63
N LYS A 18 19.18 -5.24 9.78
CA LYS A 18 19.57 -6.63 10.06
C LYS A 18 18.86 -7.67 9.20
N TRP A 19 17.72 -7.33 8.63
CA TRP A 19 16.89 -8.22 7.81
C TRP A 19 16.95 -7.89 6.33
N ILE A 20 17.48 -6.72 5.96
CA ILE A 20 17.53 -6.25 4.58
C ILE A 20 18.20 -7.29 3.68
N ASP A 21 19.34 -7.84 4.10
CA ASP A 21 20.08 -8.79 3.28
C ASP A 21 19.36 -10.14 3.13
N TYR A 22 18.49 -10.50 4.08
CA TYR A 22 17.67 -11.71 3.99
C TYR A 22 16.54 -11.56 2.97
N TYR A 23 15.98 -10.36 2.84
CA TYR A 23 14.86 -10.10 1.94
C TYR A 23 15.31 -9.55 0.57
N ARG A 24 16.57 -9.10 0.43
CA ARG A 24 17.12 -8.68 -0.87
C ARG A 24 17.07 -9.82 -1.88
N ALA A 25 16.60 -9.49 -3.08
CA ALA A 25 16.56 -10.39 -4.22
C ALA A 25 16.80 -9.58 -5.51
N PRO A 26 17.10 -10.22 -6.67
CA PRO A 26 17.39 -9.50 -7.92
C PRO A 26 16.33 -8.49 -8.35
N HIS A 27 15.07 -8.68 -7.94
CA HIS A 27 13.97 -7.78 -8.24
C HIS A 27 13.36 -7.13 -6.99
N HIS A 28 13.97 -7.28 -5.81
CA HIS A 28 13.51 -6.67 -4.56
C HIS A 28 14.55 -5.70 -4.02
N GLU A 29 14.27 -4.42 -4.17
CA GLU A 29 15.04 -3.34 -3.56
C GLU A 29 14.44 -2.98 -2.20
N ILE A 30 15.29 -2.84 -1.19
CA ILE A 30 14.89 -2.34 0.12
C ILE A 30 15.69 -1.07 0.40
N LYS A 31 14.98 0.02 0.66
CA LYS A 31 15.53 1.36 0.87
C LYS A 31 15.25 1.78 2.31
N LEU A 32 16.30 1.87 3.12
CA LEU A 32 16.23 2.51 4.42
C LEU A 32 16.33 4.03 4.23
N ILE A 33 15.35 4.77 4.74
CA ILE A 33 15.29 6.24 4.64
C ILE A 33 15.19 6.83 6.03
N GLU A 34 15.77 8.02 6.24
CA GLU A 34 15.64 8.70 7.54
C GLU A 34 14.28 9.39 7.65
N ASN A 35 13.80 9.98 6.55
CA ASN A 35 12.51 10.65 6.46
C ASN A 35 11.66 10.06 5.32
N TRP A 36 10.36 9.85 5.58
CA TRP A 36 9.38 9.40 4.60
C TRP A 36 9.24 10.34 3.40
N ASP A 37 9.56 11.62 3.56
CA ASP A 37 9.58 12.58 2.44
C ASP A 37 10.66 12.25 1.39
N ASP A 38 11.72 11.55 1.78
CA ASP A 38 12.80 11.15 0.86
C ASP A 38 12.43 9.89 0.05
N ALA A 39 11.29 9.25 0.34
CA ALA A 39 10.83 8.09 -0.39
C ALA A 39 10.42 8.48 -1.82
N GLU A 40 11.16 8.03 -2.83
CA GLU A 40 10.87 8.29 -4.25
C GLU A 40 9.73 7.37 -4.75
N ILE A 41 8.50 7.67 -4.33
CA ILE A 41 7.31 6.84 -4.58
C ILE A 41 6.41 7.38 -5.69
N GLU A 42 6.56 8.64 -6.08
CA GLU A 42 5.82 9.33 -7.15
C GLU A 42 6.23 8.88 -8.56
N LYS A 43 5.94 7.62 -8.88
CA LYS A 43 6.18 7.01 -10.20
C LYS A 43 5.20 5.88 -10.43
N LEU A 44 5.08 5.43 -11.68
CA LEU A 44 4.06 4.44 -12.03
C LEU A 44 4.27 3.11 -11.29
N TRP A 45 3.24 2.69 -10.57
CA TRP A 45 3.16 1.42 -9.87
C TRP A 45 1.90 0.66 -10.24
N ASP A 46 2.00 -0.66 -10.38
CA ASP A 46 0.80 -1.49 -10.43
C ASP A 46 0.14 -1.55 -9.06
N VAL A 47 0.90 -1.78 -7.99
CA VAL A 47 0.37 -1.91 -6.63
C VAL A 47 1.29 -1.17 -5.66
N ALA A 48 0.70 -0.41 -4.75
CA ALA A 48 1.36 0.13 -3.56
C ALA A 48 0.69 -0.41 -2.31
N LEU A 49 1.47 -0.98 -1.39
CA LEU A 49 1.01 -1.39 -0.06
C LEU A 49 1.48 -0.34 0.96
N VAL A 50 0.54 0.25 1.69
CA VAL A 50 0.82 1.25 2.74
C VAL A 50 0.53 0.61 4.10
N ASP A 51 1.59 0.14 4.75
CA ASP A 51 1.52 -0.44 6.09
C ASP A 51 2.81 -0.17 6.88
N HIS A 52 3.07 1.12 7.13
CA HIS A 52 4.26 1.54 7.85
C HIS A 52 3.92 2.40 9.07
N SER A 53 4.90 2.61 9.94
CA SER A 53 4.79 3.53 11.07
C SER A 53 5.50 4.86 10.75
N PRO A 54 5.08 5.98 11.36
CA PRO A 54 3.89 6.13 12.21
C PRO A 54 2.60 6.10 11.38
N SER A 55 1.49 5.66 11.98
CA SER A 55 0.20 5.51 11.30
C SER A 55 -0.34 6.80 10.68
N ASP A 56 -0.16 7.94 11.35
CA ASP A 56 -0.64 9.24 10.86
C ASP A 56 0.08 9.70 9.59
N ARG A 57 1.29 9.17 9.32
CA ARG A 57 2.02 9.48 8.10
C ARG A 57 1.41 8.81 6.88
N ARG A 58 0.74 7.67 7.04
CA ARG A 58 0.16 6.88 5.94
C ARG A 58 -0.72 7.72 5.02
N ILE A 59 -1.52 8.65 5.56
CA ILE A 59 -2.39 9.52 4.72
C ILE A 59 -1.58 10.43 3.79
N VAL A 60 -0.40 10.87 4.21
CA VAL A 60 0.46 11.73 3.40
C VAL A 60 0.99 10.91 2.22
N ASP A 61 1.47 9.70 2.48
CA ASP A 61 2.04 8.87 1.43
C ASP A 61 0.96 8.27 0.52
N ILE A 62 -0.24 7.98 1.03
CA ILE A 62 -1.41 7.63 0.19
C ILE A 62 -1.78 8.78 -0.75
N LYS A 63 -1.74 10.04 -0.26
CA LYS A 63 -1.97 11.23 -1.11
C LYS A 63 -0.89 11.37 -2.17
N ARG A 64 0.38 11.22 -1.80
CA ARG A 64 1.52 11.26 -2.72
C ARG A 64 1.38 10.21 -3.81
N LEU A 65 0.87 9.02 -3.50
CA LEU A 65 0.67 7.90 -4.43
C LEU A 65 -0.59 7.98 -5.29
N ALA A 66 -1.55 8.86 -4.98
CA ALA A 66 -2.93 8.80 -5.50
C ALA A 66 -3.02 8.79 -7.04
N ASN A 67 -2.07 9.41 -7.73
CA ASN A 67 -2.01 9.50 -9.19
C ASN A 67 -0.85 8.70 -9.81
N TRP A 68 -0.25 7.80 -9.04
CA TRP A 68 0.93 7.05 -9.46
C TRP A 68 0.76 5.54 -9.37
N ALA A 69 -0.09 5.05 -8.47
CA ALA A 69 -0.36 3.62 -8.33
C ALA A 69 -1.75 3.22 -8.88
N LYS A 70 -1.82 2.12 -9.65
CA LYS A 70 -3.11 1.57 -10.12
C LYS A 70 -3.96 1.07 -8.95
N TYR A 71 -3.35 0.44 -7.96
CA TYR A 71 -3.99 0.02 -6.73
C TYR A 71 -3.18 0.50 -5.52
N ILE A 72 -3.85 1.11 -4.55
CA ILE A 72 -3.26 1.42 -3.25
C ILE A 72 -4.00 0.60 -2.21
N VAL A 73 -3.29 -0.34 -1.60
CA VAL A 73 -3.77 -1.21 -0.52
C VAL A 73 -3.35 -0.60 0.80
N VAL A 74 -4.31 -0.32 1.67
CA VAL A 74 -4.11 0.35 2.95
C VAL A 74 -4.56 -0.59 4.06
N HIS A 75 -3.63 -0.92 4.95
CA HIS A 75 -3.88 -1.81 6.07
C HIS A 75 -4.45 -1.06 7.29
N ASP A 76 -5.15 -1.78 8.17
CA ASP A 76 -5.72 -1.29 9.44
C ASP A 76 -6.71 -0.10 9.28
N THR A 77 -7.63 -0.18 8.31
CA THR A 77 -8.66 0.84 8.05
C THR A 77 -9.96 0.66 8.88
N THR A 78 -9.90 -0.04 10.01
CA THR A 78 -11.08 -0.30 10.86
C THR A 78 -11.70 0.99 11.39
N LYS A 79 -12.99 0.99 11.76
CA LYS A 79 -13.72 2.20 12.22
C LYS A 79 -13.01 2.96 13.35
N THR A 80 -12.37 2.24 14.28
CA THR A 80 -11.60 2.82 15.39
C THR A 80 -10.40 3.63 14.89
N TYR A 81 -9.74 3.15 13.85
CA TYR A 81 -8.57 3.79 13.26
C TYR A 81 -8.92 4.77 12.14
N TYR A 82 -10.12 4.64 11.56
CA TYR A 82 -10.56 5.44 10.42
C TYR A 82 -10.62 6.95 10.70
N HIS A 83 -11.09 7.33 11.89
CA HIS A 83 -11.08 8.73 12.34
C HIS A 83 -9.74 9.12 12.94
N THR A 84 -9.12 8.23 13.71
CA THR A 84 -7.82 8.45 14.35
C THR A 84 -6.73 8.75 13.32
N TYR A 85 -6.63 7.93 12.27
CA TYR A 85 -5.68 8.08 11.17
C TYR A 85 -6.24 8.92 10.01
N LYS A 86 -7.42 9.53 10.18
CA LYS A 86 -8.00 10.52 9.25
C LYS A 86 -8.16 10.03 7.80
N TYR A 87 -8.40 8.73 7.59
CA TYR A 87 -8.59 8.16 6.24
C TYR A 87 -9.80 8.75 5.49
N HIS A 88 -10.77 9.34 6.18
CA HIS A 88 -11.84 10.11 5.53
C HIS A 88 -11.35 11.27 4.65
N LEU A 89 -10.19 11.85 4.96
CA LEU A 89 -9.64 12.97 4.19
C LEU A 89 -9.07 12.57 2.84
N ILE A 90 -8.80 11.28 2.61
CA ILE A 90 -8.25 10.79 1.33
C ILE A 90 -9.33 10.27 0.39
N HIS A 91 -10.53 9.98 0.88
CA HIS A 91 -11.61 9.44 0.04
C HIS A 91 -11.94 10.29 -1.19
N PRO A 92 -12.02 11.64 -1.11
CA PRO A 92 -12.34 12.46 -2.29
C PRO A 92 -11.27 12.44 -3.37
N LEU A 93 -10.08 11.91 -3.09
CA LEU A 93 -8.96 11.82 -4.03
C LEU A 93 -9.06 10.60 -4.94
N PHE A 94 -9.94 9.65 -4.63
CA PHE A 94 -10.05 8.38 -5.32
C PHE A 94 -11.40 8.21 -6.01
N LYS A 95 -11.37 7.77 -7.26
CA LYS A 95 -12.58 7.41 -8.02
C LYS A 95 -13.21 6.13 -7.50
N TYR A 96 -12.38 5.16 -7.12
CA TYR A 96 -12.81 3.83 -6.70
C TYR A 96 -12.26 3.48 -5.34
N ARG A 97 -13.10 2.87 -4.50
CA ARG A 97 -12.74 2.31 -3.20
C ARG A 97 -13.44 0.98 -3.00
N LYS A 98 -12.69 -0.03 -2.56
CA LYS A 98 -13.23 -1.31 -2.13
C LYS A 98 -12.68 -1.65 -0.75
N VAL A 99 -13.56 -2.05 0.15
CA VAL A 99 -13.19 -2.50 1.50
C VAL A 99 -13.16 -4.02 1.51
N TRP A 100 -12.10 -4.59 2.08
CA TRP A 100 -12.04 -5.98 2.49
C TRP A 100 -12.45 -6.10 3.97
N GLU A 101 -13.50 -6.86 4.23
CA GLU A 101 -14.05 -7.08 5.58
C GLU A 101 -13.94 -8.54 6.03
N GLY A 102 -13.17 -9.37 5.30
CA GLY A 102 -12.99 -10.80 5.62
C GLY A 102 -12.18 -11.07 6.88
N ASP A 103 -11.47 -10.06 7.39
CA ASP A 103 -10.61 -10.14 8.57
C ASP A 103 -11.01 -9.09 9.63
N GLN A 104 -10.63 -9.32 10.90
CA GLN A 104 -10.87 -8.36 11.99
C GLN A 104 -10.23 -6.99 11.73
N ARG A 105 -9.11 -6.98 11.01
CA ARG A 105 -8.42 -5.78 10.53
C ARG A 105 -8.89 -5.51 9.10
N ARG A 106 -9.67 -4.43 8.95
CA ARG A 106 -10.13 -3.98 7.63
C ARG A 106 -8.95 -3.51 6.81
N THR A 107 -9.03 -3.79 5.51
CA THR A 107 -8.08 -3.31 4.51
C THR A 107 -8.86 -2.62 3.41
N ASP A 108 -8.45 -1.42 3.04
CA ASP A 108 -9.04 -0.67 1.95
C ASP A 108 -8.16 -0.78 0.71
N VAL A 109 -8.79 -0.89 -0.46
CA VAL A 109 -8.14 -0.72 -1.76
C VAL A 109 -8.70 0.53 -2.40
N PHE A 110 -7.82 1.44 -2.79
CA PHE A 110 -8.15 2.66 -3.51
C PHE A 110 -7.59 2.63 -4.93
N SER A 111 -8.28 3.26 -5.88
CA SER A 111 -7.79 3.44 -7.25
C SER A 111 -8.36 4.67 -7.93
N ASN A 112 -7.56 5.28 -8.81
CA ASN A 112 -7.97 6.30 -9.78
C ASN A 112 -7.98 5.80 -11.24
N PHE A 113 -7.52 4.56 -11.45
CA PHE A 113 -7.22 4.00 -12.78
C PHE A 113 -8.04 2.76 -13.11
N VAL A 114 -8.44 1.99 -12.09
CA VAL A 114 -9.10 0.71 -12.26
C VAL A 114 -10.39 0.68 -11.45
N ASP A 115 -11.49 0.31 -12.11
CA ASP A 115 -12.73 -0.01 -11.42
C ASP A 115 -12.51 -1.25 -10.53
N LEU A 116 -12.90 -1.13 -9.27
CA LEU A 116 -12.72 -2.18 -8.26
C LEU A 116 -13.97 -3.06 -8.14
N GLU A 117 -14.98 -2.85 -8.98
CA GLU A 117 -16.10 -3.77 -9.08
C GLU A 117 -15.60 -5.18 -9.46
N GLY A 118 -15.90 -6.15 -8.62
CA GLY A 118 -15.52 -7.54 -8.85
C GLY A 118 -14.08 -7.92 -8.48
N LEU A 119 -13.31 -7.04 -7.84
CA LEU A 119 -11.95 -7.33 -7.35
C LEU A 119 -11.83 -8.66 -6.56
N TRP A 120 -12.89 -9.05 -5.87
CA TRP A 120 -12.95 -10.26 -5.05
C TRP A 120 -13.74 -11.42 -5.67
N LYS A 121 -14.17 -11.30 -6.93
CA LYS A 121 -14.83 -12.42 -7.62
C LYS A 121 -13.79 -13.53 -7.78
N GLN A 122 -14.08 -14.71 -7.24
CA GLN A 122 -13.23 -15.89 -7.40
C GLN A 122 -13.01 -16.15 -8.89
N ILE A 123 -11.75 -16.41 -9.27
CA ILE A 123 -11.46 -17.02 -10.57
C ILE A 123 -12.13 -18.40 -10.54
N PRO A 124 -13.02 -18.73 -11.50
CA PRO A 124 -13.56 -20.08 -11.57
C PRO A 124 -12.40 -21.07 -11.64
N THR A 125 -12.32 -21.99 -10.68
CA THR A 125 -11.45 -23.16 -10.80
C THR A 125 -11.84 -23.90 -12.08
N ILE A 126 -10.95 -23.88 -13.07
CA ILE A 126 -11.05 -24.77 -14.23
C ILE A 126 -10.73 -26.17 -13.67
N THR A 127 -11.76 -26.99 -13.49
CA THR A 127 -11.64 -28.44 -13.25
C THR A 127 -11.42 -29.17 -14.56
#